data_AF-A0A847C741-F1
#
_entry.id   AF-A0A847C741-F1
#
_cell.length_a   1.000
_cell.length_b   1.000
_cell.length_c   1.000
_cell.angle_alpha   90.00
_cell.angle_beta   90.00
_cell.angle_gamma   90.00
#
_symmetry.space_group_name_H-M   'P 1'
#
loop_
_entity.id
_entity.type
_entity.pdbx_description
1 polymer ?
#
loop_
_entity_poly.entity_id
_entity_poly.type
_entity_poly.pdbx_seq_one_letter_code
_entity_poly.pdbx_strand_id
1 'polypeptide(L)'
;MVSQDIREKTFEKAVFGGYDMGGVDDYLDEIAAELDAAQKENMTLRAKLKVLVEKIEEYRQSEDAMRLTLVSAQKLAGQIENDAKARASKILDEANTAAAKAYEKIKTETVVEQRRLMEAKAAIASYFEAARASLNRQLDFLDRLAVSDPMAEAKITEAVKSIESQADQMPAEPAPRIDFGVTMQDEAPAEKPEEDNMTRMFSYDGQN
;
A
#
# COMPACT_ATOMS: atom_id res chain seq x y z
N MET A 1 -83.22 -19.92 -32.67
CA MET A 1 -83.61 -20.77 -33.80
C MET A 1 -82.40 -21.58 -34.21
N VAL A 2 -82.43 -22.86 -33.91
CA VAL A 2 -81.43 -23.86 -34.28
C VAL A 2 -81.90 -24.52 -35.58
N SER A 3 -81.00 -25.12 -36.35
CA SER A 3 -81.33 -25.89 -37.56
C SER A 3 -82.46 -26.90 -37.34
N GLN A 4 -82.53 -27.50 -36.16
CA GLN A 4 -83.61 -28.41 -35.79
C GLN A 4 -84.98 -27.72 -35.70
N ASP A 5 -85.03 -26.46 -35.25
CA ASP A 5 -86.27 -25.65 -35.23
C ASP A 5 -86.78 -25.38 -36.66
N ILE A 6 -85.91 -25.40 -37.68
CA ILE A 6 -86.27 -25.25 -39.10
C ILE A 6 -86.86 -26.55 -39.64
N ARG A 7 -86.20 -27.69 -39.35
CA ARG A 7 -86.63 -29.01 -39.82
C ARG A 7 -87.95 -29.46 -39.19
N GLU A 8 -88.20 -29.09 -37.94
CA GLU A 8 -89.44 -29.41 -37.23
C GLU A 8 -90.59 -28.44 -37.55
N LYS A 9 -90.35 -27.44 -38.41
CA LYS A 9 -91.35 -26.43 -38.73
C LYS A 9 -92.43 -26.99 -39.65
N THR A 10 -93.67 -27.01 -39.15
CA THR A 10 -94.85 -27.38 -39.94
C THR A 10 -95.67 -26.17 -40.36
N PHE A 11 -96.30 -26.26 -41.53
CA PHE A 11 -97.17 -25.23 -42.10
C PHE A 11 -98.60 -25.77 -42.30
N GLU A 12 -99.61 -24.93 -42.11
CA GLU A 12 -101.00 -25.30 -42.36
C GLU A 12 -101.26 -25.50 -43.86
N LYS A 13 -102.06 -26.52 -44.21
CA LYS A 13 -102.35 -26.86 -45.61
C LYS A 13 -103.31 -25.85 -46.23
N ALA A 14 -102.89 -25.19 -47.32
CA ALA A 14 -103.74 -24.26 -48.05
C ALA A 14 -104.84 -24.99 -48.85
N VAL A 15 -106.06 -24.45 -48.85
CA VAL A 15 -107.25 -25.05 -49.49
C VAL A 15 -107.27 -24.85 -51.02
N PHE A 16 -106.58 -23.83 -51.55
CA PHE A 16 -106.42 -23.60 -52.99
C PHE A 16 -105.14 -22.79 -53.28
N GLY A 17 -104.35 -23.20 -54.29
CA GLY A 17 -103.21 -22.42 -54.81
C GLY A 17 -101.96 -22.30 -53.90
N GLY A 18 -101.74 -23.24 -52.96
CA GLY A 18 -100.57 -23.22 -52.06
C GLY A 18 -99.25 -23.64 -52.73
N TYR A 19 -98.14 -23.43 -52.00
CA TYR A 19 -96.82 -23.93 -52.39
C TYR A 19 -96.76 -25.46 -52.37
N ASP A 20 -95.91 -26.03 -53.21
CA ASP A 20 -95.64 -27.47 -53.21
C ASP A 20 -94.94 -27.89 -51.91
N MET A 21 -95.55 -28.82 -51.17
CA MET A 21 -95.05 -29.23 -49.86
C MET A 21 -93.69 -29.92 -49.95
N GLY A 22 -93.44 -30.70 -51.00
CA GLY A 22 -92.14 -31.36 -51.21
C GLY A 22 -91.02 -30.35 -51.46
N GLY A 23 -91.24 -29.39 -52.36
CA GLY A 23 -90.27 -28.33 -52.62
C GLY A 23 -90.03 -27.39 -51.42
N VAL A 24 -91.03 -27.17 -50.56
CA VAL A 24 -90.85 -26.43 -49.31
C VAL A 24 -90.00 -27.23 -48.32
N ASP A 25 -90.24 -28.52 -48.16
CA ASP A 25 -89.47 -29.40 -47.27
C ASP A 25 -87.99 -29.48 -47.71
N ASP A 26 -87.73 -29.67 -49.01
CA ASP A 26 -86.38 -29.68 -49.58
C ASP A 26 -85.62 -28.37 -49.29
N TYR A 27 -86.31 -27.22 -49.42
CA TYR A 27 -85.72 -25.90 -49.13
C TYR A 27 -85.45 -25.68 -47.63
N LEU A 28 -86.33 -26.16 -46.75
CA LEU A 28 -86.11 -26.10 -45.30
C LEU A 28 -84.90 -26.94 -44.88
N ASP A 29 -84.70 -28.11 -45.48
CA ASP A 29 -83.53 -28.95 -45.22
C ASP A 29 -82.23 -28.28 -45.70
N GLU A 30 -82.24 -27.63 -46.86
CA GLU A 30 -81.10 -26.84 -47.35
C GLU A 30 -80.76 -25.68 -46.40
N ILE A 31 -81.74 -24.86 -46.01
CA ILE A 31 -81.51 -23.76 -45.05
C ILE A 31 -81.03 -24.30 -43.71
N ALA A 32 -81.60 -25.40 -43.21
CA ALA A 32 -81.18 -26.01 -41.96
C ALA A 32 -79.71 -26.45 -42.01
N ALA A 33 -79.28 -27.04 -43.14
CA ALA A 33 -77.89 -27.43 -43.36
C ALA A 33 -76.94 -26.22 -43.47
N GLU A 34 -77.34 -25.15 -44.18
CA GLU A 34 -76.57 -23.90 -44.25
C GLU A 34 -76.44 -23.23 -42.89
N LEU A 35 -77.52 -23.21 -42.09
CA LEU A 35 -77.50 -22.67 -40.73
C LEU A 35 -76.54 -23.45 -39.83
N ASP A 36 -76.55 -24.79 -39.91
CA ASP A 36 -75.61 -25.65 -39.19
C ASP A 36 -74.15 -25.36 -39.59
N ALA A 37 -73.89 -25.23 -40.89
CA ALA A 37 -72.57 -24.91 -41.41
C ALA A 37 -72.08 -23.54 -40.91
N ALA A 38 -72.93 -22.51 -41.01
CA ALA A 38 -72.63 -21.16 -40.54
C ALA A 38 -72.40 -21.12 -39.01
N GLN A 39 -73.16 -21.87 -38.22
CA GLN A 39 -72.96 -21.98 -36.78
C GLN A 39 -71.63 -22.65 -36.43
N LYS A 40 -71.28 -23.76 -37.10
CA LYS A 40 -69.98 -24.43 -36.93
C LYS A 40 -68.82 -23.53 -37.32
N GLU A 41 -68.93 -22.80 -38.41
CA GLU A 41 -67.92 -21.82 -38.83
C GLU A 41 -67.79 -20.70 -37.79
N ASN A 42 -68.90 -20.15 -37.31
CA ASN A 42 -68.90 -19.10 -36.29
C ASN A 42 -68.23 -19.56 -35.00
N MET A 43 -68.51 -20.79 -34.54
CA MET A 43 -67.84 -21.40 -33.38
C MET A 43 -66.33 -21.54 -33.63
N THR A 44 -65.94 -22.01 -34.82
CA THR A 44 -64.53 -22.17 -35.19
C THR A 44 -63.81 -20.83 -35.23
N LEU A 45 -64.43 -19.80 -35.80
CA LEU A 45 -63.89 -18.44 -35.86
C LEU A 45 -63.76 -17.82 -34.47
N ARG A 46 -64.76 -18.00 -33.59
CA ARG A 46 -64.68 -17.55 -32.20
C ARG A 46 -63.55 -18.24 -31.44
N ALA A 47 -63.36 -19.54 -31.64
CA ALA A 47 -62.26 -20.29 -31.03
C ALA A 47 -60.90 -19.77 -31.52
N LYS A 48 -60.74 -19.56 -32.83
CA LYS A 48 -59.52 -18.96 -33.41
C LYS A 48 -59.26 -17.56 -32.86
N LEU A 49 -60.29 -16.72 -32.77
CA LEU A 49 -60.18 -15.38 -32.21
C LEU A 49 -59.70 -15.41 -30.76
N LYS A 50 -60.26 -16.30 -29.95
CA LYS A 50 -59.84 -16.47 -28.56
C LYS A 50 -58.35 -16.80 -28.45
N VAL A 51 -57.88 -17.80 -29.21
CA VAL A 51 -56.45 -18.19 -29.23
C VAL A 51 -55.55 -17.03 -29.68
N LEU A 52 -55.97 -16.28 -30.70
CA LEU A 52 -55.20 -15.12 -31.17
C LEU A 52 -55.11 -14.02 -30.11
N VAL A 53 -56.22 -13.74 -29.40
CA VAL A 53 -56.23 -12.77 -28.30
C VAL A 53 -55.31 -13.22 -27.17
N GLU A 54 -55.42 -14.48 -26.73
CA GLU A 54 -54.54 -15.05 -25.69
C GLU A 54 -53.06 -14.91 -26.09
N LYS A 55 -52.72 -15.19 -27.34
CA LYS A 55 -51.35 -15.10 -27.85
C LYS A 55 -50.83 -13.66 -27.96
N ILE A 56 -51.69 -12.70 -28.31
CA ILE A 56 -51.34 -11.28 -28.31
C ILE A 56 -51.01 -10.83 -26.89
N GLU A 57 -51.81 -11.21 -25.90
CA GLU A 57 -51.57 -10.84 -24.50
C GLU A 57 -50.29 -11.50 -23.95
N GLU A 58 -50.01 -12.76 -24.32
CA GLU A 58 -48.74 -13.42 -24.00
C GLU A 58 -47.54 -12.67 -24.60
N TYR A 59 -47.61 -12.28 -25.87
CA TYR A 59 -46.55 -11.49 -26.51
C TYR A 59 -46.36 -10.12 -25.89
N ARG A 60 -47.44 -9.45 -25.47
CA ARG A 60 -47.35 -8.17 -24.76
C ARG A 60 -46.63 -8.31 -23.43
N GLN A 61 -46.98 -9.32 -22.64
CA GLN A 61 -46.30 -9.58 -21.36
C GLN A 61 -44.82 -9.92 -21.56
N SER A 62 -44.50 -10.71 -22.59
CA SER A 62 -43.12 -11.02 -22.97
C SER A 62 -42.34 -9.78 -23.39
N GLU A 63 -42.93 -8.90 -24.21
CA GLU A 63 -42.31 -7.65 -24.63
C GLU A 63 -42.03 -6.73 -23.43
N ASP A 64 -42.99 -6.59 -22.51
CA ASP A 64 -42.83 -5.79 -21.30
C ASP A 64 -41.71 -6.33 -20.39
N ALA A 65 -41.63 -7.65 -20.22
CA ALA A 65 -40.55 -8.30 -19.48
C ALA A 65 -39.18 -8.07 -20.16
N MET A 66 -39.12 -8.15 -21.48
CA MET A 66 -37.89 -7.87 -22.25
C MET A 66 -37.49 -6.40 -22.12
N ARG A 67 -38.42 -5.45 -22.22
CA ARG A 67 -38.15 -4.01 -22.00
C ARG A 67 -37.63 -3.74 -20.60
N LEU A 68 -38.25 -4.32 -19.58
CA LEU A 68 -37.78 -4.19 -18.19
C LEU A 68 -36.36 -4.74 -18.03
N THR A 69 -36.08 -5.89 -18.64
CA THR A 69 -34.74 -6.50 -18.63
C THR A 69 -33.72 -5.63 -19.35
N LEU A 70 -34.07 -5.02 -20.48
CA LEU A 70 -33.18 -4.12 -21.22
C LEU A 70 -32.83 -2.88 -20.39
N VAL A 71 -33.85 -2.27 -19.76
CA VAL A 71 -33.64 -1.09 -18.90
C VAL A 71 -32.81 -1.44 -17.66
N SER A 72 -33.05 -2.60 -17.04
CA SER A 72 -32.25 -3.06 -15.90
C SER A 72 -30.79 -3.33 -16.29
N ALA A 73 -30.56 -3.95 -17.45
CA ALA A 73 -29.24 -4.18 -18.01
C ALA A 73 -28.51 -2.86 -18.32
N GLN A 74 -29.19 -1.88 -18.91
CA GLN A 74 -28.63 -0.53 -19.16
C GLN A 74 -28.23 0.15 -17.86
N LYS A 75 -29.09 0.09 -16.83
CA LYS A 75 -28.78 0.65 -15.52
C LYS A 75 -27.58 -0.03 -14.88
N LEU A 76 -27.52 -1.36 -14.93
CA LEU A 76 -26.39 -2.14 -14.41
C LEU A 76 -25.09 -1.81 -15.15
N ALA A 77 -25.12 -1.69 -16.48
CA ALA A 77 -23.97 -1.29 -17.27
C ALA A 77 -23.45 0.09 -16.87
N GLY A 78 -24.35 1.07 -16.70
CA GLY A 78 -23.98 2.41 -16.22
C GLY A 78 -23.42 2.40 -14.79
N GLN A 79 -23.95 1.55 -13.91
CA GLN A 79 -23.38 1.36 -12.57
C GLN A 79 -21.96 0.78 -12.62
N ILE A 80 -21.73 -0.26 -13.43
CA ILE A 80 -20.41 -0.86 -13.61
C ILE A 80 -19.41 0.18 -14.15
N GLU A 81 -19.80 0.99 -15.13
CA GLU A 81 -18.95 2.04 -15.68
C GLU A 81 -18.58 3.09 -14.63
N ASN A 82 -19.56 3.56 -13.86
CA ASN A 82 -19.32 4.54 -12.79
C ASN A 82 -18.44 3.98 -11.68
N ASP A 83 -18.69 2.74 -11.26
CA ASP A 83 -17.87 2.03 -10.28
C ASP A 83 -16.42 1.86 -10.76
N ALA A 84 -16.23 1.46 -12.02
CA ALA A 84 -14.90 1.30 -12.61
C ALA A 84 -14.16 2.64 -12.65
N LYS A 85 -14.82 3.72 -13.07
CA LYS A 85 -14.25 5.08 -13.07
C LYS A 85 -13.88 5.54 -11.67
N ALA A 86 -14.76 5.33 -10.68
CA ALA A 86 -14.49 5.70 -9.30
C ALA A 86 -13.29 4.94 -8.72
N ARG A 87 -13.22 3.63 -8.96
CA ARG A 87 -12.07 2.80 -8.54
C ARG A 87 -10.79 3.22 -9.23
N ALA A 88 -10.83 3.51 -10.53
CA ALA A 88 -9.66 3.98 -11.28
C ALA A 88 -9.15 5.33 -10.74
N SER A 89 -10.05 6.30 -10.49
CA SER A 89 -9.68 7.58 -9.88
C SER A 89 -9.01 7.37 -8.52
N LYS A 90 -9.62 6.53 -7.67
CA LYS A 90 -9.07 6.23 -6.34
C LYS A 90 -7.67 5.62 -6.42
N ILE A 91 -7.45 4.66 -7.33
CA ILE A 91 -6.13 4.05 -7.54
C ILE A 91 -5.10 5.09 -7.98
N LEU A 92 -5.48 5.99 -8.90
CA LEU A 92 -4.60 7.08 -9.35
C LEU A 92 -4.25 8.03 -8.21
N ASP A 93 -5.24 8.42 -7.40
CA ASP A 93 -5.03 9.33 -6.26
C ASP A 93 -4.13 8.71 -5.18
N GLU A 94 -4.34 7.42 -4.88
CA GLU A 94 -3.50 6.65 -3.96
C GLU A 94 -2.07 6.52 -4.49
N ALA A 95 -1.90 6.18 -5.77
CA ALA A 95 -0.59 6.08 -6.41
C ALA A 95 0.15 7.42 -6.43
N ASN A 96 -0.54 8.52 -6.77
CA ASN A 96 0.02 9.87 -6.75
C ASN A 96 0.45 10.29 -5.33
N THR A 97 -0.39 9.99 -4.33
CA THR A 97 -0.06 10.29 -2.93
C THR A 97 1.14 9.49 -2.44
N ALA A 98 1.20 8.19 -2.78
CA ALA A 98 2.33 7.34 -2.43
C ALA A 98 3.62 7.79 -3.12
N ALA A 99 3.55 8.15 -4.41
CA ALA A 99 4.67 8.68 -5.17
C ALA A 99 5.18 10.01 -4.59
N ALA A 100 4.28 10.93 -4.24
CA ALA A 100 4.64 12.21 -3.62
C ALA A 100 5.34 12.00 -2.26
N LYS A 101 4.83 11.09 -1.42
CA LYS A 101 5.46 10.72 -0.15
C LYS A 101 6.85 10.11 -0.34
N ALA A 102 6.99 9.18 -1.28
CA ALA A 102 8.27 8.56 -1.58
C ALA A 102 9.29 9.58 -2.10
N TYR A 103 8.84 10.48 -2.97
CA TYR A 103 9.68 11.55 -3.50
C TYR A 103 10.19 12.49 -2.40
N GLU A 104 9.31 12.97 -1.52
CA GLU A 104 9.72 13.84 -0.42
C GLU A 104 10.67 13.10 0.54
N LYS A 105 10.43 11.82 0.83
CA LYS A 105 11.37 11.01 1.61
C LYS A 105 12.76 10.96 0.97
N ILE A 106 12.86 10.55 -0.29
CA ILE A 106 14.14 10.46 -1.02
C ILE A 106 14.84 11.82 -1.07
N LYS A 107 14.10 12.91 -1.28
CA LYS A 107 14.63 14.26 -1.30
C LYS A 107 15.21 14.66 0.06
N THR A 108 14.52 14.37 1.16
CA THR A 108 15.04 14.64 2.51
C THR A 108 16.29 13.81 2.81
N GLU A 109 16.28 12.52 2.49
CA GLU A 109 17.44 11.63 2.64
C GLU A 109 18.63 12.10 1.81
N THR A 110 18.39 12.54 0.57
CA THR A 110 19.43 13.09 -0.30
C THR A 110 20.09 14.32 0.31
N VAL A 111 19.33 15.24 0.90
CA VAL A 111 19.86 16.42 1.57
C VAL A 111 20.69 16.05 2.80
N VAL A 112 20.23 15.08 3.59
CA VAL A 112 20.97 14.57 4.76
C VAL A 112 22.29 13.93 4.34
N GLU A 113 22.28 13.06 3.34
CA GLU A 113 23.49 12.39 2.86
C GLU A 113 24.46 13.37 2.20
N GLN A 114 23.96 14.38 1.47
CA GLN A 114 24.79 15.45 0.94
C GLN A 114 25.47 16.25 2.05
N ARG A 115 24.74 16.57 3.14
CA ARG A 115 25.32 17.24 4.31
C ARG A 115 26.38 16.38 4.97
N ARG A 116 26.09 15.09 5.21
CA ARG A 116 27.04 14.14 5.81
C ARG A 116 28.31 14.00 4.99
N LEU A 117 28.18 13.95 3.65
CA LEU A 117 29.32 13.92 2.73
C LEU A 117 30.15 15.20 2.80
N MET A 118 29.50 16.37 2.90
CA MET A 118 30.20 17.65 3.05
C MET A 118 30.97 17.72 4.38
N GLU A 119 30.34 17.32 5.48
CA GLU A 119 30.96 17.26 6.82
C GLU A 119 32.15 16.30 6.84
N ALA A 120 32.02 15.10 6.24
CA ALA A 120 33.12 14.14 6.13
C ALA A 120 34.29 14.70 5.31
N LYS A 121 34.02 15.40 4.20
CA LYS A 121 35.06 16.07 3.40
C LYS A 121 35.77 17.17 4.20
N ALA A 122 35.02 17.99 4.94
CA ALA A 122 35.58 19.03 5.79
C ALA A 122 36.44 18.44 6.92
N ALA A 123 35.99 17.35 7.55
CA ALA A 123 36.74 16.64 8.57
C ALA A 123 38.07 16.11 8.03
N ILE A 124 38.07 15.48 6.84
CA ILE A 124 39.30 15.01 6.18
C ILE A 124 40.26 16.17 5.90
N ALA A 125 39.77 17.28 5.35
CA ALA A 125 40.60 18.46 5.09
C ALA A 125 41.24 19.00 6.39
N SER A 126 40.44 19.15 7.45
CA SER A 126 40.93 19.61 8.75
C SER A 126 41.96 18.67 9.37
N TYR A 127 41.79 17.35 9.19
CA TYR A 127 42.73 16.34 9.67
C TYR A 127 44.08 16.46 8.95
N PHE A 128 44.08 16.62 7.62
CA PHE A 128 45.32 16.82 6.87
C PHE A 128 46.03 18.13 7.25
N GLU A 129 45.28 19.21 7.49
CA GLU A 129 45.85 20.47 7.97
C GLU A 129 46.47 20.31 9.37
N ALA A 130 45.76 19.65 10.30
CA ALA A 130 46.27 19.37 11.64
C ALA A 130 47.51 18.46 11.61
N ALA A 131 47.51 17.43 10.76
CA ALA A 131 48.66 16.53 10.58
C ALA A 131 49.88 17.28 10.03
N ARG A 132 49.69 18.14 9.01
CA ARG A 132 50.76 19.00 8.49
C ARG A 132 51.30 19.95 9.55
N ALA A 133 50.42 20.58 10.33
CA ALA A 133 50.82 21.48 11.41
C ALA A 133 51.64 20.74 12.49
N SER A 134 51.26 19.50 12.83
CA SER A 134 52.00 18.66 13.77
C SER A 134 53.40 18.30 13.24
N LEU A 135 53.49 17.84 11.99
CA LEU A 135 54.76 17.52 11.33
C LEU A 135 55.68 18.74 11.27
N ASN A 136 55.16 19.92 10.90
CA ASN A 136 55.95 21.15 10.88
C ASN A 136 56.47 21.53 12.28
N ARG A 137 55.65 21.38 13.33
CA ARG A 137 56.11 21.59 14.71
C ARG A 137 57.21 20.60 15.12
N GLN A 138 57.10 19.34 14.70
CA GLN A 138 58.14 18.33 14.95
C GLN A 138 59.43 18.67 14.22
N LEU A 139 59.36 19.13 12.97
CA LEU A 139 60.52 19.61 12.21
C LEU A 139 61.15 20.84 12.87
N ASP A 140 60.37 21.86 13.23
CA ASP A 140 60.86 23.05 13.94
C ASP A 140 61.56 22.69 15.25
N PHE A 141 61.05 21.69 15.98
CA PHE A 141 61.67 21.20 17.21
C PHE A 141 63.02 20.52 16.94
N LEU A 142 63.10 19.68 15.90
CA LEU A 142 64.36 19.06 15.47
C LEU A 142 65.37 20.09 15.00
N ASP A 143 64.95 21.11 14.25
CA ASP A 143 65.83 22.19 13.79
C ASP A 143 66.39 22.97 15.00
N ARG A 144 65.58 23.23 16.03
CA ARG A 144 66.05 23.84 17.29
C ARG A 144 67.05 22.96 18.05
N LEU A 145 66.92 21.64 17.99
CA LEU A 145 67.91 20.72 18.58
C LEU A 145 69.19 20.63 17.74
N ALA A 146 69.08 20.70 16.42
CA ALA A 146 70.21 20.66 15.49
C ALA A 146 71.05 21.94 15.54
N VAL A 147 70.44 23.07 15.89
CA VAL A 147 71.16 24.24 16.39
C VAL A 147 71.60 23.96 17.82
N SER A 148 72.56 23.04 17.99
CA SER A 148 73.39 23.03 19.18
C SER A 148 74.09 24.38 19.23
N ASP A 149 73.61 25.27 20.09
CA ASP A 149 74.29 26.53 20.35
C ASP A 149 75.65 26.17 20.97
N PRO A 150 76.78 26.40 20.27
CA PRO A 150 78.10 26.13 20.85
C PRO A 150 78.32 26.95 22.14
N MET A 151 77.52 28.01 22.35
CA MET A 151 77.52 28.80 23.56
C MET A 151 76.73 28.15 24.71
N ALA A 152 75.75 27.29 24.43
CA ALA A 152 75.05 26.49 25.44
C ALA A 152 75.94 25.33 25.93
N GLU A 153 76.63 24.64 25.01
CA GLU A 153 77.63 23.63 25.38
C GLU A 153 78.79 24.24 26.18
N ALA A 154 79.28 25.42 25.79
CA ALA A 154 80.33 26.13 26.53
C ALA A 154 79.89 26.53 27.95
N LYS A 155 78.66 27.03 28.12
CA LYS A 155 78.12 27.41 29.44
C LYS A 155 77.89 26.21 30.35
N ILE A 156 77.43 25.08 29.80
CA ILE A 156 77.29 23.83 30.56
C ILE A 156 78.66 23.33 31.01
N THR A 157 79.66 23.39 30.12
CA THR A 157 81.03 22.97 30.43
C THR A 157 81.67 23.88 31.49
N GLU A 158 81.43 25.19 31.43
CA GLU A 158 81.90 26.15 32.43
C GLU A 158 81.21 25.95 33.80
N ALA A 159 79.90 25.67 33.81
CA ALA A 159 79.15 25.37 35.02
C ALA A 159 79.62 24.06 35.67
N VAL A 160 79.87 23.01 34.89
CA VAL A 160 80.42 21.73 35.38
C VAL A 160 81.79 21.95 36.02
N LYS A 161 82.66 22.74 35.38
CA LYS A 161 83.99 23.07 35.90
C LYS A 161 83.94 23.88 37.20
N SER A 162 82.95 24.74 37.35
CA SER A 162 82.72 25.48 38.60
C SER A 162 82.23 24.58 39.73
N ILE A 163 81.36 23.60 39.44
CA ILE A 163 80.89 22.61 40.43
C ILE A 163 82.04 21.69 40.86
N GLU A 164 82.87 21.22 39.94
CA GLU A 164 84.06 20.41 40.27
C GLU A 164 85.03 21.19 41.17
N SER A 165 85.27 22.48 40.89
CA SER A 165 86.10 23.32 41.74
C SER A 165 85.52 23.59 43.14
N GLN A 166 84.19 23.52 43.30
CA GLN A 166 83.51 23.62 44.59
C GLN A 166 83.54 22.29 45.36
N ALA A 167 83.48 21.16 44.65
CA ALA A 167 83.58 19.83 45.25
C ALA A 167 84.98 19.57 45.84
N ASP A 168 86.05 20.06 45.20
CA ASP A 168 87.42 19.96 45.70
C ASP A 168 87.71 20.82 46.95
N GLN A 169 86.80 21.73 47.33
CA GLN A 169 86.94 22.61 48.51
C GLN A 169 86.11 22.16 49.72
N MET A 170 85.38 21.05 49.64
CA MET A 170 84.64 20.49 50.78
C MET A 170 85.56 19.56 51.62
N PRO A 171 85.60 19.68 52.96
CA PRO A 171 86.39 18.77 53.79
C PRO A 171 85.78 17.36 53.78
N ALA A 172 86.64 16.34 53.73
CA ALA A 172 86.25 14.93 53.73
C ALA A 172 85.47 14.56 55.01
N GLU A 173 84.20 14.20 54.85
CA GLU A 173 83.34 13.67 55.91
C GLU A 173 83.67 12.17 56.14
N PRO A 174 83.80 11.69 57.40
CA PRO A 174 84.20 10.31 57.68
C PRO A 174 83.09 9.30 57.35
N ALA A 175 83.51 8.11 56.91
CA ALA A 175 82.66 7.05 56.39
C ALA A 175 81.53 6.57 57.35
N PRO A 176 80.35 6.22 56.81
CA PRO A 176 79.16 5.91 57.60
C PRO A 176 79.26 4.58 58.37
N ARG A 177 78.73 4.57 59.60
CA ARG A 177 78.54 3.37 60.42
C ARG A 177 77.12 2.85 60.17
N ILE A 178 77.00 1.72 59.48
CA ILE A 178 75.72 1.05 59.21
C ILE A 178 75.38 0.18 60.42
N ASP A 179 74.24 0.43 61.06
CA ASP A 179 73.70 -0.41 62.12
C ASP A 179 72.55 -1.26 61.56
N PHE A 180 72.72 -2.58 61.55
CA PHE A 180 71.72 -3.53 61.07
C PHE A 180 70.81 -3.95 62.22
N GLY A 181 69.77 -3.14 62.48
CA GLY A 181 68.63 -3.54 63.30
C GLY A 181 67.49 -4.05 62.41
N VAL A 182 67.29 -5.37 62.34
CA VAL A 182 66.10 -5.96 61.71
C VAL A 182 64.92 -5.82 62.68
N THR A 183 63.89 -5.08 62.29
CA THR A 183 62.54 -5.21 62.84
C THR A 183 61.54 -5.23 61.70
N MET A 184 61.19 -6.45 61.27
CA MET A 184 60.01 -6.73 60.46
C MET A 184 58.80 -6.80 61.41
N GLN A 185 57.79 -5.98 61.14
CA GLN A 185 56.39 -6.10 61.55
C GLN A 185 55.66 -4.89 60.94
N ASP A 186 54.46 -4.97 60.40
CA ASP A 186 53.77 -5.97 59.58
C ASP A 186 52.65 -5.15 58.93
N GLU A 187 52.39 -5.39 57.65
CA GLU A 187 51.15 -5.10 56.91
C GLU A 187 50.44 -3.73 57.10
N ALA A 188 50.72 -2.78 56.20
CA ALA A 188 49.76 -1.73 55.87
C ALA A 188 48.72 -2.25 54.86
N PRO A 189 47.42 -1.98 55.04
CA PRO A 189 46.35 -2.65 54.31
C PRO A 189 46.27 -2.23 52.84
N ALA A 190 46.04 -3.23 51.98
CA ALA A 190 45.79 -3.06 50.55
C ALA A 190 44.43 -2.37 50.30
N GLU A 191 44.46 -1.24 49.60
CA GLU A 191 43.27 -0.57 49.08
C GLU A 191 42.84 -1.29 47.79
N LYS A 192 41.62 -1.85 47.78
CA LYS A 192 41.06 -2.55 46.60
C LYS A 192 40.64 -1.52 45.55
N PRO A 193 40.90 -1.74 44.24
CA PRO A 193 40.33 -0.91 43.20
C PRO A 193 38.80 -1.08 43.16
N GLU A 194 38.07 0.04 43.09
CA GLU A 194 36.64 0.06 42.81
C GLU A 194 36.36 -0.57 41.43
N GLU A 195 35.54 -1.62 41.41
CA GLU A 195 34.93 -2.14 40.19
C GLU A 195 33.88 -1.12 39.71
N ASP A 196 34.28 -0.21 38.83
CA ASP A 196 33.31 0.62 38.13
C ASP A 196 32.52 -0.23 37.12
N ASN A 197 31.22 -0.03 37.15
CA ASN A 197 30.16 -0.93 36.71
C ASN A 197 30.07 -1.02 35.16
N MET A 198 31.04 -1.66 34.52
CA MET A 198 30.93 -2.14 33.15
C MET A 198 30.12 -3.44 33.11
N THR A 199 28.79 -3.40 33.36
CA THR A 199 27.77 -4.32 32.79
C THR A 199 26.38 -3.95 33.32
N ARG A 200 25.72 -2.96 32.69
CA ARG A 200 24.25 -2.77 32.80
C ARG A 200 23.64 -2.07 31.57
N MET A 201 24.08 -2.46 30.37
CA MET A 201 23.56 -1.94 29.09
C MET A 201 23.01 -3.06 28.18
N PHE A 202 22.52 -4.16 28.76
CA PHE A 202 21.72 -5.15 28.03
C PHE A 202 20.56 -5.63 28.91
N SER A 203 19.54 -4.79 29.07
CA SER A 203 18.17 -5.24 29.32
C SER A 203 17.40 -5.04 28.02
N TYR A 204 17.26 -6.13 27.28
CA TYR A 204 16.44 -6.27 26.08
C TYR A 204 14.98 -6.32 26.53
N ASP A 205 14.28 -5.18 26.46
CA ASP A 205 12.84 -5.14 26.68
C ASP A 205 12.15 -5.56 25.37
N GLY A 206 11.97 -6.87 25.22
CA GLY A 206 11.04 -7.46 24.27
C GLY A 206 9.76 -7.82 25.01
N GLN A 207 8.75 -6.94 24.95
CA GLN A 207 7.38 -7.28 25.31
C GLN A 207 6.49 -7.36 24.07
N ASN A 208 5.57 -8.33 24.16
CA ASN A 208 4.50 -8.76 23.25
C ASN A 208 3.76 -7.65 22.49
#